data_AF-A0A6A4LF32-F1
#
_entry.id   AF-A0A6A4LF32-F1
#
_cell.length_a   1.000
_cell.length_b   1.000
_cell.length_c   1.000
_cell.angle_alpha   90.00
_cell.angle_beta   90.00
_cell.angle_gamma   90.00
#
_symmetry.space_group_name_H-M   'P 1'
#
loop_
_entity.id
_entity.type
_entity.pdbx_description
1 polymer ?
#
loop_
_entity_poly.entity_id
_entity_poly.type
_entity_poly.pdbx_seq_one_letter_code
_entity_poly.pdbx_strand_id
1 'polypeptide(L)'
;MMKNLGSLVSIFLLSMIVSVSAQSSLITKTCNASTYKQLCVSTLELGPQKFQLTPKGQSLVVINSVKANAIPIVKDIEIIIALIPLVEEPLSQCFKFYNEVVNEYIPKGVEALENDDPKTAIEIISKAAVGAYKCEKILISTGEKSADLLKGWKRIGGSGKNVYRLLVIALEILNMLA
;
A
#
# COMPACT_ATOMS: atom_id res chain seq x y z
N MET A 1 46.16 12.12 -23.85
CA MET A 1 45.44 10.92 -23.33
C MET A 1 43.94 11.21 -23.34
N MET A 2 43.24 10.90 -24.43
CA MET A 2 41.78 11.04 -24.57
C MET A 2 41.21 9.78 -25.21
N LYS A 3 41.50 8.62 -24.62
CA LYS A 3 40.79 7.37 -24.90
C LYS A 3 40.16 7.01 -23.57
N ASN A 4 38.83 7.10 -23.48
CA ASN A 4 37.96 6.37 -22.55
C ASN A 4 36.67 7.11 -22.20
N LEU A 5 36.50 8.41 -22.50
CA LEU A 5 35.25 9.10 -22.14
C LEU A 5 34.03 8.53 -22.88
N GLY A 6 34.14 8.27 -24.19
CA GLY A 6 33.07 7.61 -24.96
C GLY A 6 32.82 6.15 -24.56
N SER A 7 33.86 5.43 -24.12
CA SER A 7 33.73 4.06 -23.62
C SER A 7 33.04 4.03 -22.25
N LEU A 8 33.37 4.96 -21.35
CA LEU A 8 32.72 5.12 -20.04
C LEU A 8 31.25 5.51 -20.17
N VAL A 9 30.92 6.44 -21.08
CA VAL A 9 29.53 6.81 -21.38
C VAL A 9 28.74 5.61 -21.92
N SER A 10 29.34 4.83 -22.83
CA SER A 10 28.69 3.64 -23.39
C SER A 10 28.44 2.56 -22.34
N ILE A 11 29.43 2.28 -21.47
CA ILE A 11 29.30 1.34 -20.35
C ILE A 11 28.20 1.79 -19.38
N PHE A 12 28.15 3.08 -19.07
CA PHE A 12 27.14 3.64 -18.18
C PHE A 12 25.72 3.48 -18.75
N LEU A 13 25.52 3.78 -20.05
CA LEU A 13 24.24 3.60 -20.73
C LEU A 13 23.78 2.13 -20.77
N LEU A 14 24.69 1.20 -21.09
CA LEU A 14 24.42 -0.23 -21.07
C LEU A 14 23.99 -0.73 -19.68
N SER A 15 24.67 -0.25 -18.62
CA SER A 15 24.31 -0.63 -17.25
C SER A 15 22.91 -0.16 -16.84
N MET A 16 22.50 1.03 -17.29
CA MET A 16 21.15 1.55 -17.04
C MET A 16 20.08 0.73 -17.78
N ILE A 17 20.32 0.39 -19.06
CA ILE A 17 19.36 -0.39 -19.87
C ILE A 17 19.12 -1.77 -19.24
N VAL A 18 20.18 -2.47 -18.83
CA VAL A 18 20.07 -3.78 -18.18
C VAL A 18 19.27 -3.68 -16.89
N SER A 19 19.54 -2.66 -16.06
CA SER A 19 18.85 -2.45 -14.79
C SER A 19 17.35 -2.20 -14.96
N VAL A 20 16.96 -1.35 -15.93
CA VAL A 20 15.56 -1.06 -16.24
C VAL A 20 14.83 -2.30 -16.77
N SER A 21 15.48 -3.09 -17.63
CA SER A 21 14.88 -4.31 -18.18
C SER A 21 14.63 -5.38 -17.10
N ALA A 22 15.60 -5.57 -16.19
CA ALA A 22 15.47 -6.49 -15.06
C ALA A 22 14.34 -6.06 -14.11
N GLN A 23 14.27 -4.77 -13.79
CA GLN A 23 13.21 -4.18 -12.96
C GLN A 23 11.81 -4.41 -13.55
N SER A 24 11.63 -4.07 -14.83
CA SER A 24 10.36 -4.29 -15.55
C SER A 24 9.96 -5.77 -15.56
N SER A 25 10.92 -6.68 -15.76
CA SER A 25 10.66 -8.11 -15.77
C SER A 25 10.21 -8.65 -14.40
N LEU A 26 10.80 -8.17 -13.30
CA LEU A 26 10.45 -8.61 -11.96
C LEU A 26 9.09 -8.08 -11.51
N ILE A 27 8.81 -6.79 -11.74
CA ILE A 27 7.49 -6.20 -11.46
C ILE A 27 6.40 -6.96 -12.23
N THR A 28 6.65 -7.22 -13.52
CA THR A 28 5.71 -7.98 -14.35
C THR A 28 5.46 -9.38 -13.77
N LYS A 29 6.52 -10.09 -13.37
CA LYS A 29 6.39 -11.42 -12.76
C LYS A 29 5.59 -11.38 -11.45
N THR A 30 5.95 -10.47 -10.54
CA THR A 30 5.28 -10.31 -9.24
C THR A 30 3.81 -9.95 -9.43
N CYS A 31 3.51 -8.91 -10.22
CA CYS A 31 2.15 -8.41 -10.37
C CYS A 31 1.25 -9.27 -11.26
N ASN A 32 1.82 -10.16 -12.11
CA ASN A 32 1.01 -11.13 -12.85
C ASN A 32 0.32 -12.14 -11.93
N ALA A 33 0.93 -12.46 -10.79
CA ALA A 33 0.32 -13.34 -9.78
C ALA A 33 -0.68 -12.60 -8.87
N SER A 34 -0.78 -11.27 -8.98
CA SER A 34 -1.59 -10.47 -8.07
C SER A 34 -3.05 -10.38 -8.51
N THR A 35 -3.97 -10.49 -7.54
CA THR A 35 -5.41 -10.24 -7.73
C THR A 35 -5.67 -8.83 -8.28
N TYR A 36 -4.83 -7.86 -7.94
CA TYR A 36 -4.98 -6.45 -8.34
C TYR A 36 -3.82 -6.01 -9.24
N LYS A 37 -3.58 -6.75 -10.32
CA LYS A 37 -2.47 -6.55 -11.27
C LYS A 37 -2.18 -5.09 -11.63
N GLN A 38 -3.17 -4.32 -12.08
CA GLN A 38 -2.96 -2.92 -12.50
C GLN A 38 -2.51 -2.02 -11.33
N LEU A 39 -3.11 -2.19 -10.15
CA LEU A 39 -2.73 -1.44 -8.96
C LEU A 39 -1.35 -1.87 -8.45
N CYS A 40 -1.02 -3.15 -8.52
CA CYS A 40 0.30 -3.66 -8.19
C CYS A 40 1.37 -3.01 -9.08
N VAL A 41 1.19 -3.03 -10.40
CA VAL A 41 2.15 -2.44 -11.35
C VAL A 41 2.34 -0.96 -11.08
N SER A 42 1.24 -0.18 -11.03
CA SER A 42 1.34 1.27 -10.84
C SER A 42 1.95 1.65 -9.49
N THR A 43 1.65 0.89 -8.43
CA THR A 43 2.25 1.11 -7.11
C THR A 43 3.75 0.83 -7.11
N LEU A 44 4.17 -0.27 -7.72
CA LEU A 44 5.59 -0.63 -7.77
C LEU A 44 6.39 0.34 -8.63
N GLU A 45 5.89 0.71 -9.82
CA GLU A 45 6.58 1.64 -10.73
C GLU A 45 6.83 3.02 -10.11
N LEU A 46 5.90 3.53 -9.31
CA LEU A 46 6.02 4.81 -8.59
C LEU A 46 6.93 4.73 -7.35
N GLY A 47 7.29 3.54 -6.89
CA GLY A 47 8.16 3.34 -5.73
C GLY A 47 9.64 3.67 -6.00
N PRO A 48 10.51 3.70 -4.97
CA PRO A 48 11.94 3.90 -5.19
C PRO A 48 12.55 2.71 -5.94
N GLN A 49 13.24 2.97 -7.07
CA GLN A 49 13.80 1.92 -7.94
C GLN A 49 14.63 0.86 -7.19
N LYS A 50 15.41 1.28 -6.17
CA LYS A 50 16.24 0.37 -5.35
C LYS A 50 15.44 -0.75 -4.68
N PHE A 51 14.16 -0.53 -4.38
CA PHE A 51 13.29 -1.52 -3.75
C PHE A 51 12.53 -2.37 -4.77
N GLN A 52 12.51 -1.99 -6.05
CA GLN A 52 11.73 -2.71 -7.06
C GLN A 52 12.43 -3.98 -7.58
N LEU A 53 13.69 -4.22 -7.19
CA LEU A 53 14.54 -5.30 -7.68
C LEU A 53 14.46 -6.60 -6.87
N THR A 54 13.72 -6.63 -5.76
CA THR A 54 13.52 -7.84 -4.94
C THR A 54 12.08 -7.93 -4.44
N PRO A 55 11.51 -9.12 -4.21
CA PRO A 55 10.17 -9.24 -3.63
C PRO A 55 10.04 -8.62 -2.23
N LYS A 56 11.11 -8.66 -1.41
CA LYS A 56 11.19 -7.93 -0.13
C LYS A 56 11.05 -6.43 -0.33
N GLY A 57 11.83 -5.85 -1.23
CA GLY A 57 11.74 -4.42 -1.54
C GLY A 57 10.39 -4.03 -2.14
N GLN A 58 9.84 -4.85 -3.04
CA GLN A 58 8.52 -4.63 -3.62
C GLN A 58 7.42 -4.66 -2.54
N SER A 59 7.51 -5.58 -1.57
CA SER A 59 6.62 -5.62 -0.41
C SER A 59 6.72 -4.32 0.41
N LEU A 60 7.93 -3.81 0.67
CA LEU A 60 8.13 -2.53 1.36
C LEU A 60 7.50 -1.36 0.60
N VAL A 61 7.58 -1.32 -0.73
CA VAL A 61 6.94 -0.27 -1.56
C VAL A 61 5.42 -0.28 -1.38
N VAL A 62 4.81 -1.47 -1.45
CA VAL A 62 3.36 -1.62 -1.32
C VAL A 62 2.89 -1.31 0.10
N ILE A 63 3.59 -1.80 1.13
CA ILE A 63 3.28 -1.54 2.54
C ILE A 63 3.39 -0.04 2.88
N ASN A 64 4.42 0.65 2.38
CA ASN A 64 4.52 2.10 2.55
C ASN A 64 3.41 2.86 1.82
N SER A 65 2.99 2.37 0.65
CA SER A 65 1.83 2.91 -0.07
C SER A 65 0.53 2.73 0.71
N VAL A 66 0.36 1.63 1.46
CA VAL A 66 -0.77 1.46 2.39
C VAL A 66 -0.83 2.60 3.40
N LYS A 67 0.29 2.89 4.09
CA LYS A 67 0.35 3.97 5.09
C LYS A 67 0.02 5.33 4.48
N ALA A 68 0.58 5.63 3.30
CA ALA A 68 0.33 6.88 2.59
C ALA A 68 -1.15 7.06 2.21
N ASN A 69 -1.87 5.97 1.89
CA ASN A 69 -3.30 6.00 1.57
C ASN A 69 -4.19 5.97 2.83
N ALA A 70 -3.72 5.39 3.94
CA ALA A 70 -4.48 5.28 5.18
C ALA A 70 -4.47 6.58 6.02
N ILE A 71 -3.37 7.34 6.02
CA ILE A 71 -3.28 8.60 6.78
C ILE A 71 -4.40 9.61 6.41
N PRO A 72 -4.67 9.89 5.13
CA PRO A 72 -5.77 10.79 4.76
C PRO A 72 -7.14 10.30 5.22
N ILE A 73 -7.35 8.98 5.28
CA ILE A 73 -8.62 8.39 5.72
C ILE A 73 -8.85 8.67 7.20
N VAL A 74 -7.83 8.49 8.05
CA VAL A 74 -7.90 8.80 9.48
C VAL A 74 -8.36 10.25 9.67
N LYS A 75 -7.71 11.19 8.98
CA LYS A 75 -8.03 12.62 9.04
C LYS A 75 -9.44 12.93 8.52
N ASP A 76 -9.84 12.32 7.40
CA ASP A 76 -11.15 12.52 6.82
C ASP A 76 -12.27 12.02 7.75
N ILE A 77 -12.05 10.89 8.43
CA ILE A 77 -13.00 10.35 9.41
C ILE A 77 -13.16 11.32 10.59
N GLU A 78 -12.07 11.81 11.18
CA GLU A 78 -12.11 12.78 12.28
C GLU A 78 -12.93 14.03 11.89
N ILE A 79 -12.70 14.56 10.68
CA ILE A 79 -13.43 15.72 10.16
C ILE A 79 -14.92 15.41 10.03
N ILE A 80 -15.28 14.24 9.48
CA ILE A 80 -16.69 13.88 9.32
C ILE A 80 -17.39 13.72 10.67
N ILE A 81 -16.75 13.07 11.64
CA ILE A 81 -17.28 12.92 13.00
C ILE A 81 -17.56 14.30 13.60
N ALA A 82 -16.62 15.23 13.48
CA ALA A 82 -16.78 16.59 14.01
C ALA A 82 -17.90 17.39 13.33
N LEU A 83 -18.13 17.17 12.04
CA LEU A 83 -19.16 17.89 11.28
C LEU A 83 -20.55 17.26 11.44
N ILE A 84 -20.63 15.94 11.63
CA ILE A 84 -21.87 15.18 11.61
C ILE A 84 -21.86 14.19 12.79
N PRO A 85 -22.29 14.64 13.97
CA PRO A 85 -22.34 13.80 15.16
C PRO A 85 -23.17 12.52 14.99
N LEU A 86 -24.15 12.51 14.07
CA LEU A 86 -24.99 11.34 13.79
C LEU A 86 -24.20 10.12 13.29
N VAL A 87 -23.01 10.31 12.72
CA VAL A 87 -22.15 9.22 12.25
C VAL A 87 -20.97 8.94 13.19
N GLU A 88 -20.92 9.58 14.35
CA GLU A 88 -19.82 9.45 15.32
C GLU A 88 -19.59 8.02 15.77
N GLU A 89 -20.64 7.35 16.28
CA GLU A 89 -20.53 5.99 16.79
C GLU A 89 -19.99 4.99 15.74
N PRO A 90 -20.57 4.87 14.53
CA PRO A 90 -20.04 3.95 13.53
C PRO A 90 -18.64 4.36 13.07
N LEU A 91 -18.36 5.65 12.86
CA LEU A 91 -17.07 6.07 12.32
C LEU A 91 -15.94 6.05 13.34
N SER A 92 -16.22 6.14 14.65
CA SER A 92 -15.22 6.00 15.71
C SER A 92 -14.54 4.63 15.67
N GLN A 93 -15.30 3.58 15.34
CA GLN A 93 -14.73 2.25 15.18
C GLN A 93 -13.83 2.17 13.92
N CYS A 94 -14.25 2.79 12.81
CA CYS A 94 -13.41 2.86 11.62
C CYS A 94 -12.11 3.66 11.87
N PHE A 95 -12.21 4.79 12.59
CA PHE A 95 -11.05 5.58 13.01
C PHE A 95 -10.04 4.71 13.74
N LYS A 96 -10.50 3.92 14.73
CA LYS A 96 -9.64 3.00 15.47
C LYS A 96 -8.92 2.01 14.56
N PHE A 97 -9.64 1.36 13.63
CA PHE A 97 -9.01 0.39 12.71
C PHE A 97 -7.94 1.02 11.83
N TYR A 98 -8.19 2.19 11.22
CA TYR A 98 -7.18 2.86 10.40
C TYR A 98 -6.03 3.43 11.22
N ASN A 99 -6.30 3.88 12.45
CA ASN A 99 -5.25 4.32 13.36
C ASN A 99 -4.29 3.18 13.73
N GLU A 100 -4.82 1.98 14.01
CA GLU A 100 -4.00 0.76 14.23
C GLU A 100 -3.22 0.38 12.96
N VAL A 101 -3.83 0.46 11.77
CA VAL A 101 -3.12 0.25 10.49
C VAL A 101 -1.90 1.18 10.38
N VAL A 102 -2.09 2.49 10.57
CA VAL A 102 -1.05 3.51 10.36
C VAL A 102 0.05 3.44 11.42
N ASN A 103 -0.33 3.31 12.69
CA ASN A 103 0.55 3.53 13.83
C ASN A 103 1.07 2.24 14.46
N GLU A 104 0.45 1.09 14.18
CA GLU A 104 0.85 -0.18 14.77
C GLU A 104 1.23 -1.22 13.72
N TYR A 105 0.30 -1.61 12.86
CA TYR A 105 0.51 -2.77 11.98
C TYR A 105 1.52 -2.48 10.87
N ILE A 106 1.44 -1.32 10.20
CA ILE A 106 2.42 -1.00 9.15
C ILE A 106 3.85 -0.87 9.72
N PRO A 107 4.11 -0.10 10.81
CA PRO A 107 5.44 -0.04 11.40
C PRO A 107 6.00 -1.41 11.80
N LYS A 108 5.22 -2.23 12.53
CA LYS A 108 5.69 -3.55 12.97
C LYS A 108 5.87 -4.54 11.81
N GLY A 109 5.04 -4.44 10.77
CA GLY A 109 5.18 -5.25 9.56
C GLY A 109 6.43 -4.90 8.74
N VAL A 110 6.78 -3.61 8.67
CA VAL A 110 8.05 -3.15 8.07
C VAL A 110 9.24 -3.65 8.89
N GLU A 111 9.20 -3.51 10.22
CA GLU A 111 10.26 -3.99 11.10
C GLU A 111 10.51 -5.49 10.94
N ALA A 112 9.45 -6.30 10.92
CA ALA A 112 9.56 -7.74 10.68
C ALA A 112 10.22 -8.06 9.32
N LEU A 113 9.83 -7.35 8.26
CA LEU A 113 10.46 -7.49 6.95
C LEU A 113 11.93 -7.08 6.96
N GLU A 114 12.27 -5.97 7.59
CA GLU A 114 13.65 -5.49 7.70
C GLU A 114 14.55 -6.52 8.38
N ASN A 115 14.02 -7.21 9.40
CA ASN A 115 14.67 -8.31 10.12
C ASN A 115 14.61 -9.69 9.43
N ASP A 116 14.20 -9.75 8.15
CA ASP A 116 14.09 -11.00 7.37
C ASP A 116 13.13 -12.04 7.99
N ASP A 117 12.06 -11.57 8.66
CA ASP A 117 10.99 -12.40 9.21
C ASP A 117 9.66 -12.20 8.43
N PRO A 118 9.51 -12.84 7.25
CA PRO A 118 8.32 -12.70 6.43
C PRO A 118 7.08 -13.32 7.07
N LYS A 119 7.22 -14.31 7.97
CA LYS A 119 6.06 -14.96 8.63
C LYS A 119 5.39 -14.01 9.60
N THR A 120 6.18 -13.33 10.42
CA THR A 120 5.66 -12.29 11.34
C THR A 120 5.09 -11.11 10.54
N ALA A 121 5.73 -10.72 9.43
CA ALA A 121 5.19 -9.68 8.54
C ALA A 121 3.81 -10.07 7.98
N ILE A 122 3.63 -11.31 7.51
CA ILE A 122 2.33 -11.81 7.02
C ILE A 122 1.26 -11.74 8.10
N GLU A 123 1.57 -12.19 9.32
CA GLU A 123 0.60 -12.17 10.42
C GLU A 123 0.14 -10.74 10.74
N ILE A 124 1.09 -9.80 10.82
CA ILE A 124 0.81 -8.40 11.17
C ILE A 124 0.04 -7.71 10.04
N ILE A 125 0.47 -7.86 8.78
CA ILE A 125 -0.20 -7.23 7.63
C ILE A 125 -1.59 -7.85 7.41
N SER A 126 -1.81 -9.12 7.76
CA SER A 126 -3.14 -9.73 7.74
C SER A 126 -4.10 -9.05 8.73
N LYS A 127 -3.62 -8.67 9.93
CA LYS A 127 -4.43 -7.91 10.90
C LYS A 127 -4.81 -6.54 10.35
N ALA A 128 -3.88 -5.85 9.67
CA ALA A 128 -4.18 -4.61 8.97
C ALA A 128 -5.27 -4.78 7.90
N ALA A 129 -5.18 -5.85 7.09
CA ALA A 129 -6.17 -6.17 6.06
C ALA A 129 -7.57 -6.39 6.65
N VAL A 130 -7.66 -7.12 7.75
CA VAL A 130 -8.92 -7.33 8.49
C VAL A 130 -9.48 -6.01 9.02
N GLY A 131 -8.64 -5.14 9.59
CA GLY A 131 -9.06 -3.81 10.07
C GLY A 131 -9.62 -2.92 8.95
N ALA A 132 -8.88 -2.83 7.83
CA ALA A 132 -9.31 -2.06 6.66
C ALA A 132 -10.64 -2.58 6.08
N TYR A 133 -10.79 -3.91 5.97
CA TYR A 133 -12.03 -4.53 5.51
C TYR A 133 -13.22 -4.23 6.44
N LYS A 134 -13.03 -4.36 7.76
CA LYS A 134 -14.07 -4.04 8.75
C LYS A 134 -14.52 -2.59 8.65
N CYS A 135 -13.59 -1.64 8.53
CA CYS A 135 -13.98 -0.27 8.29
C CYS A 135 -14.74 -0.11 6.96
N GLU A 136 -14.30 -0.72 5.86
CA GLU A 136 -15.02 -0.59 4.57
C GLU A 136 -16.49 -0.99 4.70
N LYS A 137 -16.79 -2.06 5.45
CA LYS A 137 -18.17 -2.48 5.75
C LYS A 137 -18.95 -1.42 6.54
N ILE A 138 -18.33 -0.77 7.52
CA ILE A 138 -18.92 0.34 8.27
C ILE A 138 -19.19 1.54 7.35
N LEU A 139 -18.24 1.91 6.50
CA LEU A 139 -18.39 3.03 5.58
C LEU A 139 -19.51 2.79 4.55
N ILE A 140 -19.64 1.57 4.04
CA ILE A 140 -20.74 1.22 3.12
C ILE A 140 -22.08 1.34 3.85
N SER A 141 -22.22 0.65 4.99
CA SER A 141 -23.49 0.61 5.74
C SER A 141 -23.91 1.97 6.30
N THR A 142 -22.95 2.82 6.69
CA THR A 142 -23.24 4.18 7.18
C THR A 142 -23.51 5.13 6.02
N GLY A 143 -22.81 4.95 4.88
CA GLY A 143 -22.98 5.76 3.68
C GLY A 143 -24.33 5.59 3.01
N GLU A 144 -24.82 4.35 2.94
CA GLU A 144 -26.18 4.05 2.44
C GLU A 144 -27.25 4.78 3.25
N LYS A 145 -27.02 4.97 4.56
CA LYS A 145 -27.95 5.65 5.47
C LYS A 145 -27.80 7.17 5.50
N SER A 146 -26.67 7.71 5.01
CA SER A 146 -26.30 9.14 5.13
C SER A 146 -25.98 9.80 3.79
N ALA A 147 -26.30 9.16 2.67
CA ALA A 147 -25.94 9.58 1.32
C ALA A 147 -26.39 11.01 0.98
N ASP A 148 -27.52 11.46 1.54
CA ASP A 148 -28.05 12.82 1.34
C ASP A 148 -27.28 13.90 2.11
N LEU A 149 -26.49 13.52 3.13
CA LEU A 149 -25.83 14.45 4.03
C LEU A 149 -24.38 14.78 3.63
N LEU A 150 -23.76 14.00 2.72
CA LEU A 150 -22.29 13.97 2.61
C LEU A 150 -21.74 13.79 1.19
N LYS A 151 -21.51 14.89 0.46
CA LYS A 151 -20.68 14.90 -0.77
C LYS A 151 -19.26 14.33 -0.56
N GLY A 152 -18.74 14.35 0.68
CA GLY A 152 -17.42 13.82 1.05
C GLY A 152 -17.32 12.29 1.17
N TRP A 153 -18.46 11.57 1.24
CA TRP A 153 -18.48 10.13 1.53
C TRP A 153 -17.79 9.27 0.44
N LYS A 154 -17.93 9.68 -0.83
CA LYS A 154 -17.31 9.00 -1.97
C LYS A 154 -15.78 8.96 -1.88
N ARG A 155 -15.16 9.97 -1.26
CA ARG A 155 -13.69 10.06 -1.12
C ARG A 155 -13.15 9.02 -0.13
N ILE A 156 -13.80 8.86 1.01
CA ILE A 156 -13.39 7.89 2.04
C ILE A 156 -13.62 6.46 1.56
N GLY A 157 -14.79 6.17 0.97
CA GLY A 157 -15.08 4.84 0.44
C GLY A 157 -14.13 4.41 -0.69
N GLY A 158 -13.74 5.34 -1.58
CA GLY A 158 -12.75 5.08 -2.64
C GLY A 158 -11.34 4.85 -2.09
N SER A 159 -10.90 5.67 -1.14
CA SER A 159 -9.56 5.57 -0.53
C SER A 159 -9.42 4.29 0.30
N GLY A 160 -10.46 3.91 1.05
CA GLY A 160 -10.45 2.70 1.86
C GLY A 160 -10.35 1.41 1.04
N LYS A 161 -11.04 1.36 -0.11
CA LYS A 161 -10.90 0.26 -1.08
C LYS A 161 -9.45 0.09 -1.54
N ASN A 162 -8.77 1.20 -1.82
CA ASN A 162 -7.38 1.13 -2.25
C ASN A 162 -6.46 0.62 -1.13
N VAL A 163 -6.68 1.02 0.13
CA VAL A 163 -5.90 0.47 1.26
C VAL A 163 -6.05 -1.04 1.37
N TYR A 164 -7.29 -1.56 1.36
CA TYR A 164 -7.51 -3.01 1.41
C TYR A 164 -6.85 -3.75 0.24
N ARG A 165 -7.00 -3.23 -0.98
CA ARG A 165 -6.39 -3.83 -2.18
C ARG A 165 -4.86 -3.84 -2.11
N LEU A 166 -4.25 -2.76 -1.63
CA LEU A 166 -2.81 -2.68 -1.40
C LEU A 166 -2.35 -3.68 -0.33
N LEU A 167 -3.13 -3.88 0.74
CA LEU A 167 -2.84 -4.90 1.75
C LEU A 167 -2.90 -6.32 1.18
N VAL A 168 -3.86 -6.62 0.31
CA VAL A 168 -3.92 -7.91 -0.41
C VAL A 168 -2.69 -8.07 -1.30
N ILE A 169 -2.31 -7.06 -2.09
CA ILE A 169 -1.09 -7.10 -2.90
C ILE A 169 0.13 -7.36 -2.01
N ALA A 170 0.26 -6.66 -0.87
CA ALA A 170 1.37 -6.86 0.05
C ALA A 170 1.44 -8.31 0.55
N LEU A 171 0.31 -8.91 0.93
CA LEU A 171 0.25 -10.30 1.36
C LEU A 171 0.61 -11.28 0.24
N GLU A 172 0.17 -11.04 -0.99
CA GLU A 172 0.52 -11.87 -2.15
C GLU A 172 2.04 -11.88 -2.39
N ILE A 173 2.69 -10.71 -2.32
CA ILE A 173 4.16 -10.60 -2.49
C ILE A 173 4.88 -11.22 -1.29
N LEU A 174 4.41 -10.98 -0.06
CA LEU A 174 4.97 -11.57 1.16
C LEU A 174 4.94 -13.10 1.14
N ASN A 175 3.87 -13.71 0.61
CA ASN A 175 3.77 -15.16 0.47
C ASN A 175 4.78 -15.74 -0.55
N MET A 176 5.40 -14.92 -1.40
CA MET A 176 6.50 -15.35 -2.26
C MET A 176 7.84 -15.44 -1.50
N LEU A 177 7.91 -14.92 -0.27
CA LEU A 177 9.11 -14.89 0.58
C LEU A 177 9.11 -15.99 1.65
N ALA A 178 7.96 -16.60 1.95
CA ALA A 178 7.73 -17.48 3.09
C ALA A 178 7.83 -18.97 2.77
#